data_AF-A0A9N9GL86-F1
#
_entry.id   AF-A0A9N9GL86-F1
#
_cell.length_a   1.000
_cell.length_b   1.000
_cell.length_c   1.000
_cell.angle_alpha   90.00
_cell.angle_beta   90.00
_cell.angle_gamma   90.00
#
_symmetry.space_group_name_H-M   'P 1'
#
loop_
_entity.id
_entity.type
_entity.pdbx_description
1 polymer ?
#
loop_
_entity_poly.entity_id
_entity_poly.type
_entity_poly.pdbx_seq_one_letter_code
_entity_poly.pdbx_strand_id
1 'polypeptide(L)'
;MVFGIIYYALVLLFAGLTYASVEGKLPKVPQLQRFTIIGFSLISEWPLPVIFIKIVLIIIASAVGVFRGIIPQIFYIIDLLTMVGLVVIFIDAYEARRNIEIAIQSYSDYQELQELPTFTSETFWQRMVNPRFIPENVTHYADINYVNNQESLEAKKDGFEQMNFLTLDVYARKSNTLKPVLLFIPGGGWIGKGAVYPLIRHLAERGWVVVSAKSRPKYPTRLLDAKRALRWVKTNIKFFGGDPDFVAVGGDGVVGQTAAAVALTPNVPEFQPGFEDVDTSVKACLLINAVTDLSEKHSGSPSTDESFLKKHSPIHLLREDVVPFLVFHGDRDDFIPIESSNRFVEEYKKSNCL
;
A
#
# COMPACT_ATOMS: atom_id res chain seq x y z
N MET A 1 -19.88 37.76 6.26
CA MET A 1 -18.98 37.53 7.41
C MET A 1 -18.72 36.05 7.65
N VAL A 2 -19.75 35.22 7.89
CA VAL A 2 -19.60 33.77 8.13
C VAL A 2 -18.86 33.03 7.00
N PHE A 3 -19.25 33.26 5.73
CA PHE A 3 -18.58 32.63 4.58
C PHE A 3 -17.09 32.99 4.47
N GLY A 4 -16.70 34.23 4.76
CA GLY A 4 -15.30 34.66 4.74
C GLY A 4 -14.45 33.92 5.77
N ILE A 5 -14.97 33.73 6.99
CA ILE A 5 -14.29 32.97 8.05
C ILE A 5 -14.09 31.50 7.62
N ILE A 6 -15.13 30.89 7.04
CA ILE A 6 -15.05 29.51 6.53
C ILE A 6 -14.02 29.41 5.40
N TYR A 7 -14.03 30.35 4.45
CA TYR A 7 -13.06 30.42 3.36
C TYR A 7 -11.62 30.49 3.90
N TYR A 8 -11.34 31.39 4.85
CA TYR A 8 -10.00 31.53 5.44
C TYR A 8 -9.54 30.27 6.18
N ALA A 9 -10.44 29.59 6.90
CA ALA A 9 -10.12 28.34 7.56
C ALA A 9 -9.76 27.23 6.54
N LEU A 10 -10.51 27.14 5.43
CA LEU A 10 -10.22 26.20 4.35
C LEU A 10 -8.89 26.51 3.65
N VAL A 11 -8.59 27.78 3.39
CA VAL A 11 -7.31 28.21 2.81
C VAL A 11 -6.14 27.69 3.66
N LEU A 12 -6.17 27.94 4.98
CA LEU A 12 -5.09 27.49 5.88
C LEU A 12 -4.99 25.96 5.96
N LEU A 13 -6.14 25.27 5.98
CA LEU A 13 -6.17 23.83 5.98
C LEU A 13 -5.50 23.25 4.73
N PHE A 14 -5.93 23.68 3.53
CA PHE A 14 -5.36 23.19 2.28
C PHE A 14 -3.91 23.62 2.10
N ALA A 15 -3.54 24.83 2.52
CA ALA A 15 -2.15 25.29 2.49
C ALA A 15 -1.25 24.41 3.36
N GLY A 16 -1.67 24.13 4.60
CA GLY A 16 -0.91 23.27 5.53
C GLY A 16 -0.76 21.84 5.03
N LEU A 17 -1.84 21.26 4.49
CA LEU A 17 -1.81 19.91 3.93
C LEU A 17 -0.97 19.84 2.63
N THR A 18 -1.06 20.86 1.76
CA THR A 18 -0.25 20.92 0.52
C THR A 18 1.22 21.09 0.86
N TYR A 19 1.56 21.97 1.80
CA TYR A 19 2.93 22.14 2.29
C TYR A 19 3.49 20.84 2.86
N ALA A 20 2.74 20.16 3.73
CA ALA A 20 3.15 18.86 4.27
C ALA A 20 3.34 17.80 3.17
N SER A 21 2.53 17.84 2.11
CA SER A 21 2.63 16.92 0.98
C SER A 21 3.84 17.18 0.08
N VAL A 22 4.17 18.46 -0.16
CA VAL A 22 5.37 18.86 -0.92
C VAL A 22 6.65 18.55 -0.15
N GLU A 23 6.68 18.86 1.15
CA GLU A 23 7.86 18.58 2.00
C GLU A 23 8.03 17.10 2.33
N GLY A 24 6.97 16.30 2.19
CA GLY A 24 6.94 14.89 2.61
C GLY A 24 6.99 14.69 4.13
N LYS A 25 6.87 15.77 4.92
CA LYS A 25 7.08 15.71 6.36
C LYS A 25 5.80 15.66 7.16
N LEU A 26 5.70 14.69 8.06
CA LEU A 26 4.58 14.61 8.99
C LEU A 26 4.78 15.48 10.23
N PRO A 27 3.70 16.09 10.77
CA PRO A 27 3.78 16.79 12.04
C PRO A 27 4.32 15.87 13.14
N LYS A 28 5.10 16.39 14.09
CA LYS A 28 5.58 15.58 15.23
C LYS A 28 4.50 15.25 16.26
N VAL A 29 3.32 15.86 16.15
CA VAL A 29 2.20 15.68 17.08
C VAL A 29 1.31 14.51 16.59
N PRO A 30 1.16 13.40 17.34
CA PRO A 30 0.47 12.20 16.87
C PRO A 30 -0.98 12.41 16.41
N GLN A 31 -1.71 13.33 17.06
CA GLN A 31 -3.08 13.68 16.65
C GLN A 31 -3.10 14.37 15.29
N LEU A 32 -2.15 15.28 15.05
CA LEU A 32 -2.00 15.95 13.76
C LEU A 32 -1.45 15.00 12.69
N GLN A 33 -0.63 14.00 13.05
CA GLN A 33 -0.19 12.96 12.10
C GLN A 33 -1.38 12.24 11.49
N ARG A 34 -2.30 11.72 12.30
CA ARG A 34 -3.48 10.99 11.79
C ARG A 34 -4.31 11.86 10.84
N PHE A 35 -4.54 13.12 11.22
CA PHE A 35 -5.27 14.07 10.39
C PHE A 35 -4.53 14.39 9.08
N THR A 36 -3.22 14.63 9.18
CA THR A 36 -2.38 14.98 8.04
C THR A 36 -2.22 13.82 7.08
N ILE A 37 -2.14 12.57 7.54
CA ILE A 37 -2.04 11.41 6.65
C ILE A 37 -3.35 11.22 5.84
N ILE A 38 -4.52 11.46 6.46
CA ILE A 38 -5.80 11.45 5.74
C ILE A 38 -5.85 12.59 4.72
N GLY A 39 -5.45 13.80 5.15
CA GLY A 39 -5.40 14.97 4.26
C GLY A 39 -4.36 14.85 3.14
N PHE A 40 -3.25 14.17 3.40
CA PHE A 40 -2.20 13.84 2.42
C PHE A 40 -2.81 12.99 1.33
N SER A 41 -3.46 11.88 1.69
CA SER A 41 -4.12 11.00 0.72
C SER A 41 -5.10 11.77 -0.17
N LEU A 42 -5.87 12.71 0.39
CA LEU A 42 -6.79 13.52 -0.41
C LEU A 42 -6.06 14.46 -1.38
N ILE A 43 -5.00 15.13 -0.92
CA ILE A 43 -4.26 16.11 -1.72
C ILE A 43 -3.36 15.46 -2.76
N SER A 44 -2.66 14.39 -2.39
CA SER A 44 -1.75 13.66 -3.27
C SER A 44 -2.50 12.87 -4.33
N GLU A 45 -3.64 12.27 -3.99
CA GLU A 45 -4.44 11.53 -4.96
C GLU A 45 -5.26 12.49 -5.84
N TRP A 46 -5.78 13.60 -5.29
CA TRP A 46 -6.71 14.50 -6.00
C TRP A 46 -6.22 15.95 -6.14
N PRO A 47 -4.99 16.21 -6.65
CA PRO A 47 -4.52 17.58 -6.79
C PRO A 47 -5.38 18.40 -7.76
N LEU A 48 -5.80 17.82 -8.90
CA LEU A 48 -6.61 18.51 -9.91
C LEU A 48 -8.05 18.82 -9.43
N PRO A 49 -8.82 17.85 -8.87
CA PRO A 49 -10.12 18.17 -8.28
C PRO A 49 -10.03 19.22 -7.16
N VAL A 50 -8.99 19.16 -6.33
CA VAL A 50 -8.78 20.19 -5.29
C VAL A 50 -8.56 21.54 -5.95
N ILE A 51 -7.66 21.68 -6.94
CA ILE A 51 -7.46 22.94 -7.69
C ILE A 51 -8.80 23.47 -8.24
N PHE A 52 -9.61 22.61 -8.87
CA PHE A 52 -10.92 23.01 -9.38
C PHE A 52 -11.85 23.55 -8.28
N ILE A 53 -11.96 22.84 -7.15
CA ILE A 53 -12.75 23.30 -5.99
C ILE A 53 -12.23 24.67 -5.50
N LYS A 54 -10.91 24.88 -5.45
CA LYS A 54 -10.33 26.15 -5.03
C LYS A 54 -10.67 27.29 -5.99
N ILE A 55 -10.61 27.07 -7.30
CA ILE A 55 -11.03 28.04 -8.31
C ILE A 55 -12.50 28.43 -8.10
N VAL A 56 -13.38 27.46 -7.89
CA VAL A 56 -14.81 27.71 -7.61
C VAL A 56 -14.98 28.52 -6.31
N LEU A 57 -14.26 28.17 -5.24
CA LEU A 57 -14.31 28.89 -3.96
C LEU A 57 -13.84 30.35 -4.11
N ILE A 58 -12.78 30.61 -4.89
CA ILE A 58 -12.28 31.95 -5.19
C ILE A 58 -13.35 32.76 -5.95
N ILE A 59 -14.01 32.16 -6.96
CA ILE A 59 -15.06 32.83 -7.73
C ILE A 59 -16.22 33.23 -6.81
N ILE A 60 -16.69 32.32 -5.96
CA ILE A 60 -17.77 32.59 -5.00
C ILE A 60 -17.34 33.66 -3.99
N ALA A 61 -16.14 33.56 -3.44
CA ALA A 61 -15.58 34.53 -2.51
C ALA A 61 -15.46 35.93 -3.12
N SER A 62 -15.07 36.01 -4.39
CA SER A 62 -15.04 37.26 -5.15
C SER A 62 -16.44 37.85 -5.33
N ALA A 63 -17.41 37.03 -5.75
CA ALA A 63 -18.80 37.46 -5.99
C ALA A 63 -19.48 38.01 -4.74
N VAL A 64 -19.21 37.45 -3.55
CA VAL A 64 -19.77 37.93 -2.27
C VAL A 64 -18.90 38.99 -1.58
N GLY A 65 -17.82 39.45 -2.23
CA GLY A 65 -16.99 40.56 -1.77
C GLY A 65 -16.07 40.23 -0.59
N VAL A 66 -15.61 38.97 -0.45
CA VAL A 66 -14.69 38.53 0.62
C VAL A 66 -13.36 39.29 0.56
N PHE A 67 -12.85 39.58 -0.63
CA PHE A 67 -11.49 40.10 -0.84
C PHE A 67 -11.30 41.61 -0.61
N ARG A 68 -12.13 42.23 0.23
CA ARG A 68 -12.04 43.67 0.53
C ARG A 68 -11.07 43.93 1.70
N GLY A 69 -9.94 44.56 1.42
CA GLY A 69 -8.91 44.93 2.41
C GLY A 69 -7.66 44.06 2.35
N ILE A 70 -6.67 44.39 3.17
CA ILE A 70 -5.34 43.78 3.13
C ILE A 70 -5.36 42.32 3.60
N ILE A 71 -6.05 42.02 4.72
CA ILE A 71 -6.08 40.67 5.29
C ILE A 71 -6.67 39.64 4.30
N PRO A 72 -7.83 39.88 3.67
CA PRO A 72 -8.36 38.95 2.68
C PRO A 72 -7.46 38.74 1.45
N GLN A 73 -6.70 39.77 1.04
CA GLN A 73 -5.75 39.65 -0.06
C GLN A 73 -4.57 38.73 0.30
N ILE A 74 -4.13 38.71 1.56
CA ILE A 74 -3.12 37.75 2.03
C ILE A 74 -3.65 36.32 1.88
N PHE A 75 -4.89 36.05 2.32
CA PHE A 75 -5.50 34.72 2.15
C PHE A 75 -5.67 34.34 0.69
N TYR A 76 -6.02 35.28 -0.18
CA TYR A 76 -6.06 35.04 -1.63
C TYR A 76 -4.69 34.62 -2.18
N ILE A 77 -3.62 35.31 -1.79
CA ILE A 77 -2.24 34.97 -2.19
C ILE A 77 -1.85 33.58 -1.68
N ILE A 78 -2.13 33.26 -0.40
CA ILE A 78 -1.90 31.92 0.15
C ILE A 78 -2.65 30.86 -0.68
N ASP A 79 -3.87 31.16 -1.12
CA ASP A 79 -4.66 30.24 -1.93
C ASP A 79 -4.06 29.99 -3.32
N LEU A 80 -3.55 31.05 -3.95
CA LEU A 80 -2.81 30.95 -5.21
C LEU A 80 -1.55 30.11 -5.04
N LEU A 81 -0.76 30.36 -4.00
CA LEU A 81 0.44 29.57 -3.69
C LEU A 81 0.11 28.11 -3.39
N THR A 82 -1.01 27.86 -2.71
CA THR A 82 -1.52 26.50 -2.48
C THR A 82 -1.82 25.81 -3.80
N MET A 83 -2.46 26.48 -4.76
CA MET A 83 -2.69 25.90 -6.09
C MET A 83 -1.40 25.62 -6.85
N VAL A 84 -0.36 26.46 -6.73
CA VAL A 84 0.97 26.17 -7.29
C VAL A 84 1.55 24.90 -6.67
N GLY A 85 1.48 24.74 -5.34
CA GLY A 85 1.91 23.52 -4.66
C GLY A 85 1.16 22.27 -5.14
N LEU A 86 -0.15 22.37 -5.37
CA LEU A 86 -0.95 21.27 -5.93
C LEU A 86 -0.53 20.90 -7.36
N VAL A 87 -0.15 21.88 -8.18
CA VAL A 87 0.39 21.63 -9.52
C VAL A 87 1.75 20.91 -9.43
N VAL A 88 2.61 21.30 -8.49
CA VAL A 88 3.89 20.59 -8.25
C VAL A 88 3.63 19.14 -7.88
N ILE A 89 2.71 18.87 -6.94
CA ILE A 89 2.33 17.50 -6.55
C ILE A 89 1.82 16.70 -7.75
N PHE A 90 1.01 17.32 -8.62
CA PHE A 90 0.52 16.66 -9.83
C PHE A 90 1.66 16.32 -10.81
N ILE A 91 2.62 17.23 -11.01
CA ILE A 91 3.79 16.98 -11.86
C ILE A 91 4.65 15.86 -11.28
N ASP A 92 4.96 15.89 -9.98
CA ASP A 92 5.72 14.84 -9.29
C ASP A 92 5.05 13.46 -9.48
N ALA A 93 3.73 13.38 -9.29
CA ALA A 93 2.97 12.14 -9.51
C ALA A 93 3.03 11.66 -10.98
N TYR A 94 2.99 12.59 -11.94
CA TYR A 94 3.10 12.28 -13.36
C TYR A 94 4.50 11.78 -13.74
N GLU A 95 5.56 12.38 -13.19
CA GLU A 95 6.94 11.94 -13.41
C GLU A 95 7.21 10.57 -12.79
N ALA A 96 6.68 10.29 -11.60
CA ALA A 96 6.79 8.98 -10.96
C ALA A 96 6.24 7.86 -11.87
N ARG A 97 5.09 8.09 -12.51
CA ARG A 97 4.53 7.16 -13.50
C ARG A 97 5.47 6.95 -14.68
N ARG A 98 6.02 8.04 -15.25
CA ARG A 98 6.96 7.95 -16.37
C ARG A 98 8.18 7.11 -16.00
N ASN A 99 8.73 7.30 -14.81
CA ASN A 99 9.89 6.55 -14.33
C ASN A 99 9.57 5.06 -14.19
N ILE A 100 8.38 4.72 -13.67
CA ILE A 100 7.90 3.33 -13.58
C ILE A 100 7.72 2.75 -14.99
N GLU A 101 7.10 3.48 -15.92
CA GLU A 101 6.89 3.01 -17.29
C GLU A 101 8.22 2.77 -18.01
N ILE A 102 9.20 3.66 -17.88
CA ILE A 102 10.56 3.48 -18.41
C ILE A 102 11.23 2.26 -17.77
N ALA A 103 11.10 2.07 -16.45
CA ALA A 103 11.65 0.91 -15.77
C ALA A 103 11.03 -0.39 -16.29
N ILE A 104 9.70 -0.44 -16.47
CA ILE A 104 9.00 -1.62 -17.04
C ILE A 104 9.41 -1.83 -18.50
N GLN A 105 9.58 -0.76 -19.30
CA GLN A 105 10.06 -0.83 -20.68
C GLN A 105 11.44 -1.47 -20.81
N SER A 106 12.28 -1.36 -19.78
CA SER A 106 13.59 -1.98 -19.77
C SER A 106 13.56 -3.50 -19.58
N TYR A 107 12.41 -4.08 -19.21
CA TYR A 107 12.19 -5.52 -19.19
C TYR A 107 11.62 -6.00 -20.55
N SER A 108 12.17 -7.10 -21.07
CA SER A 108 12.15 -7.56 -22.47
C SER A 108 10.78 -7.84 -23.12
N ASP A 109 9.65 -7.71 -22.42
CA ASP A 109 8.31 -8.06 -22.92
C ASP A 109 7.32 -6.88 -22.92
N TYR A 110 7.80 -5.63 -22.88
CA TYR A 110 6.93 -4.43 -22.79
C TYR A 110 5.90 -4.29 -23.93
N GLN A 111 6.15 -4.87 -25.11
CA GLN A 111 5.23 -4.76 -26.24
C GLN A 111 3.85 -5.38 -25.96
N GLU A 112 3.74 -6.36 -25.05
CA GLU A 112 2.45 -6.96 -24.66
C GLU A 112 1.64 -6.08 -23.68
N LEU A 113 2.22 -5.00 -23.16
CA LEU A 113 1.59 -4.08 -22.19
C LEU A 113 1.00 -2.80 -22.83
N GLN A 114 0.91 -2.73 -24.17
CA GLN A 114 0.40 -1.53 -24.85
C GLN A 114 -1.12 -1.30 -24.68
N GLU A 115 -1.88 -2.30 -24.22
CA GLU A 115 -3.33 -2.18 -24.00
C GLU A 115 -3.72 -1.65 -22.61
N LEU A 116 -2.75 -1.17 -21.82
CA LEU A 116 -3.03 -0.77 -20.44
C LEU A 116 -3.77 0.58 -20.36
N PRO A 117 -4.89 0.67 -19.60
CA PRO A 117 -5.60 1.93 -19.41
C PRO A 117 -4.69 3.03 -18.87
N THR A 118 -4.81 4.22 -19.46
CA THR A 118 -4.05 5.41 -19.09
C THR A 118 -4.63 6.08 -17.83
N PHE A 119 -3.90 7.03 -17.26
CA PHE A 119 -4.37 7.89 -16.15
C PHE A 119 -5.71 8.59 -16.45
N THR A 120 -6.10 8.78 -17.71
CA THR A 120 -7.37 9.43 -18.06
C THR A 120 -8.49 8.45 -18.39
N SER A 121 -8.28 7.15 -18.14
CA SER A 121 -9.31 6.12 -18.35
C SER A 121 -10.57 6.40 -17.52
N GLU A 122 -11.74 5.95 -18.00
CA GLU A 122 -13.01 6.13 -17.28
C GLU A 122 -12.96 5.50 -15.88
N THR A 123 -12.30 4.35 -15.74
CA THR A 123 -12.15 3.67 -14.44
C THR A 123 -11.31 4.49 -13.47
N PHE A 124 -10.32 5.26 -13.94
CA PHE A 124 -9.59 6.19 -13.09
C PHE A 124 -10.52 7.24 -12.48
N TRP A 125 -11.34 7.92 -13.29
CA TRP A 125 -12.28 8.93 -12.79
C TRP A 125 -13.30 8.36 -11.82
N GLN A 126 -13.77 7.14 -12.06
CA GLN A 126 -14.69 6.44 -11.16
C GLN A 126 -14.05 6.09 -9.81
N ARG A 127 -12.79 5.64 -9.81
CA ARG A 127 -12.01 5.40 -8.58
C ARG A 127 -11.72 6.68 -7.81
N MET A 128 -11.48 7.76 -8.54
CA MET A 128 -11.34 9.08 -7.95
C MET A 128 -12.64 9.42 -7.23
N VAL A 129 -13.78 9.56 -7.89
CA VAL A 129 -15.02 9.98 -7.20
C VAL A 129 -15.54 9.00 -6.14
N ASN A 130 -15.19 7.71 -6.24
CA ASN A 130 -15.60 6.67 -5.30
C ASN A 130 -14.40 5.82 -4.83
N PRO A 131 -13.83 6.07 -3.64
CA PRO A 131 -12.71 5.28 -3.12
C PRO A 131 -13.09 3.83 -2.79
N ARG A 132 -14.39 3.49 -2.79
CA ARG A 132 -14.92 2.11 -2.68
C ARG A 132 -15.31 1.53 -4.04
N PHE A 133 -14.97 2.21 -5.14
CA PHE A 133 -15.24 1.73 -6.49
C PHE A 133 -14.66 0.34 -6.68
N ILE A 134 -15.54 -0.62 -6.95
CA ILE A 134 -15.18 -1.93 -7.44
C ILE A 134 -15.64 -1.97 -8.90
N PRO A 135 -14.75 -2.33 -9.83
CA PRO A 135 -15.06 -2.39 -11.25
C PRO A 135 -16.15 -3.44 -11.51
N GLU A 136 -17.07 -3.18 -12.43
CA GLU A 136 -18.22 -4.09 -12.67
C GLU A 136 -17.81 -5.51 -13.05
N ASN A 137 -16.64 -5.66 -13.68
CA ASN A 137 -16.09 -6.95 -14.07
C ASN A 137 -15.26 -7.64 -12.98
N VAL A 138 -15.13 -7.06 -11.78
CA VAL A 138 -14.42 -7.63 -10.64
C VAL A 138 -15.42 -8.01 -9.55
N THR A 139 -15.45 -9.27 -9.18
CA THR A 139 -16.21 -9.76 -8.02
C THR A 139 -15.37 -9.64 -6.76
N HIS A 140 -15.94 -9.11 -5.69
CA HIS A 140 -15.35 -9.04 -4.36
C HIS A 140 -16.02 -10.07 -3.44
N TYR A 141 -15.23 -11.04 -2.98
CA TYR A 141 -15.62 -12.02 -1.98
C TYR A 141 -14.99 -11.62 -0.65
N ALA A 142 -15.79 -11.12 0.28
CA ALA A 142 -15.30 -10.53 1.53
C ALA A 142 -15.33 -11.53 2.70
N ASP A 143 -14.46 -11.29 3.69
CA ASP A 143 -14.49 -11.89 5.02
C ASP A 143 -14.48 -13.43 5.03
N ILE A 144 -13.69 -14.03 4.14
CA ILE A 144 -13.48 -15.48 4.09
C ILE A 144 -12.51 -15.88 5.22
N ASN A 145 -12.94 -16.80 6.08
CA ASN A 145 -12.07 -17.39 7.10
C ASN A 145 -11.02 -18.30 6.45
N TYR A 146 -9.74 -18.05 6.73
CA TYR A 146 -8.63 -18.84 6.17
C TYR A 146 -7.95 -19.79 7.16
N VAL A 147 -8.42 -19.78 8.41
CA VAL A 147 -7.93 -20.62 9.51
C VAL A 147 -8.96 -21.66 9.92
N ASN A 148 -8.51 -22.77 10.48
CA ASN A 148 -9.39 -23.79 11.04
C ASN A 148 -9.84 -23.45 12.48
N ASN A 149 -10.75 -24.26 13.03
CA ASN A 149 -11.30 -24.03 14.37
C ASN A 149 -10.23 -24.03 15.47
N GLN A 150 -9.24 -24.92 15.40
CA GLN A 150 -8.17 -24.99 16.40
C GLN A 150 -7.29 -23.73 16.35
N GLU A 151 -6.89 -23.31 15.15
CA GLU A 151 -6.10 -22.10 14.94
C GLU A 151 -6.84 -20.84 15.37
N SER A 152 -8.16 -20.81 15.18
CA SER A 152 -9.04 -19.74 15.69
C SER A 152 -9.05 -19.72 17.23
N LEU A 153 -9.12 -20.89 17.88
CA LEU A 153 -9.08 -20.99 19.34
C LEU A 153 -7.72 -20.57 19.91
N GLU A 154 -6.62 -20.92 19.24
CA GLU A 154 -5.27 -20.45 19.58
C GLU A 154 -5.19 -18.91 19.55
N ALA A 155 -5.68 -18.29 18.47
CA ALA A 155 -5.65 -16.84 18.34
C ALA A 155 -6.48 -16.12 19.42
N LYS A 156 -7.60 -16.71 19.87
CA LYS A 156 -8.40 -16.18 20.98
C LYS A 156 -7.63 -16.16 22.31
N LYS A 157 -6.81 -17.19 22.58
CA LYS A 157 -5.96 -17.25 23.78
C LYS A 157 -4.91 -16.13 23.82
N ASP A 158 -4.48 -15.67 22.65
CA ASP A 158 -3.52 -14.56 22.51
C ASP A 158 -4.17 -13.16 22.71
N GLY A 159 -5.42 -13.09 23.19
CA GLY A 159 -6.12 -11.82 23.45
C GLY A 159 -6.77 -11.19 22.22
N PHE A 160 -6.86 -11.92 21.11
CA PHE A 160 -7.55 -11.48 19.89
C PHE A 160 -8.94 -12.11 19.81
N GLU A 161 -9.88 -11.63 20.63
CA GLU A 161 -11.25 -12.15 20.71
C GLU A 161 -12.11 -11.85 19.46
N GLN A 162 -11.78 -10.78 18.73
CA GLN A 162 -12.49 -10.41 17.50
C GLN A 162 -11.98 -11.23 16.31
N MET A 163 -12.83 -12.09 15.74
CA MET A 163 -12.54 -12.96 14.58
C MET A 163 -12.12 -12.20 13.31
N ASN A 164 -12.26 -10.87 13.27
CA ASN A 164 -12.05 -10.06 12.08
C ASN A 164 -10.58 -9.93 11.63
N PHE A 165 -9.61 -10.50 12.36
CA PHE A 165 -8.19 -10.46 11.99
C PHE A 165 -7.70 -11.67 11.20
N LEU A 166 -8.47 -12.76 11.13
CA LEU A 166 -8.10 -13.99 10.43
C LEU A 166 -9.02 -14.28 9.24
N THR A 167 -9.44 -13.20 8.58
CA THR A 167 -10.19 -13.26 7.32
C THR A 167 -9.41 -12.66 6.16
N LEU A 168 -9.74 -13.10 4.96
CA LEU A 168 -9.22 -12.56 3.73
C LEU A 168 -10.37 -12.16 2.80
N ASP A 169 -10.05 -11.26 1.88
CA ASP A 169 -10.91 -10.88 0.78
C ASP A 169 -10.30 -11.37 -0.54
N VAL A 170 -11.11 -11.81 -1.48
CA VAL A 170 -10.68 -12.17 -2.84
C VAL A 170 -11.32 -11.21 -3.84
N TYR A 171 -10.50 -10.63 -4.71
CA TYR A 171 -10.90 -9.81 -5.84
C TYR A 171 -10.53 -10.54 -7.12
N ALA A 172 -11.52 -10.92 -7.92
CA ALA A 172 -11.30 -11.73 -9.11
C ALA A 172 -12.29 -11.38 -10.21
N ARG A 173 -11.80 -11.42 -11.46
CA ARG A 173 -12.65 -11.40 -12.65
C ARG A 173 -12.96 -12.83 -13.08
N LYS A 174 -14.17 -13.05 -13.60
CA LYS A 174 -14.51 -14.34 -14.23
C LYS A 174 -13.58 -14.61 -15.41
N SER A 175 -12.95 -15.77 -15.39
CA SER A 175 -12.01 -16.22 -16.42
C SER A 175 -12.18 -17.71 -16.68
N ASN A 176 -11.94 -18.13 -17.92
CA ASN A 176 -11.95 -19.55 -18.31
C ASN A 176 -10.57 -20.20 -18.11
N THR A 177 -9.52 -19.41 -17.88
CA THR A 177 -8.18 -19.90 -17.55
C THR A 177 -7.81 -19.46 -16.13
N LEU A 178 -6.93 -20.22 -15.48
CA LEU A 178 -6.33 -19.77 -14.22
C LEU A 178 -5.47 -18.52 -14.46
N LYS A 179 -5.39 -17.68 -13.43
CA LYS A 179 -4.73 -16.37 -13.47
C LYS A 179 -3.72 -16.23 -12.34
N PRO A 180 -2.63 -15.47 -12.53
CA PRO A 180 -1.66 -15.25 -11.47
C PRO A 180 -2.31 -14.63 -10.24
N VAL A 181 -1.84 -15.05 -9.06
CA VAL A 181 -2.39 -14.65 -7.77
C VAL A 181 -1.44 -13.69 -7.07
N LEU A 182 -1.97 -12.59 -6.52
CA LEU A 182 -1.25 -11.76 -5.55
C LEU A 182 -1.87 -11.96 -4.17
N LEU A 183 -1.13 -12.58 -3.24
CA LEU A 183 -1.43 -12.53 -1.81
C LEU A 183 -0.86 -11.23 -1.23
N PHE A 184 -1.72 -10.26 -0.98
CA PHE A 184 -1.34 -8.99 -0.39
C PHE A 184 -1.68 -8.95 1.10
N ILE A 185 -0.71 -8.55 1.93
CA ILE A 185 -0.85 -8.38 3.38
C ILE A 185 -0.93 -6.87 3.63
N PRO A 186 -2.11 -6.30 3.90
CA PRO A 186 -2.28 -4.86 4.06
C PRO A 186 -1.80 -4.39 5.45
N GLY A 187 -1.23 -3.18 5.49
CA GLY A 187 -0.85 -2.51 6.73
C GLY A 187 -2.05 -2.18 7.62
N GLY A 188 -1.79 -2.09 8.94
CA GLY A 188 -2.82 -1.93 9.98
C GLY A 188 -3.44 -0.54 10.13
N GLY A 189 -3.03 0.45 9.34
CA GLY A 189 -3.63 1.78 9.37
C GLY A 189 -4.96 1.79 8.61
N TRP A 190 -5.96 2.55 9.10
CA TRP A 190 -7.16 2.90 8.31
C TRP A 190 -6.79 3.50 6.93
N ILE A 191 -5.58 4.06 6.85
CA ILE A 191 -4.97 4.70 5.69
C ILE A 191 -4.11 3.71 4.86
N GLY A 192 -3.48 2.70 5.48
CA GLY A 192 -2.84 1.57 4.78
C GLY A 192 -3.85 0.68 4.05
N LYS A 193 -5.09 0.65 4.54
CA LYS A 193 -6.23 0.09 3.79
C LYS A 193 -6.56 0.95 2.57
N GLY A 194 -6.67 2.27 2.72
CA GLY A 194 -7.11 3.19 1.66
C GLY A 194 -6.17 3.27 0.44
N ALA A 195 -4.86 3.33 0.65
CA ALA A 195 -3.89 3.54 -0.44
C ALA A 195 -3.60 2.29 -1.29
N VAL A 196 -3.70 1.09 -0.69
CA VAL A 196 -3.44 -0.17 -1.39
C VAL A 196 -4.68 -0.69 -2.13
N TYR A 197 -5.90 -0.37 -1.70
CA TYR A 197 -7.10 -0.84 -2.41
C TYR A 197 -7.16 -0.43 -3.90
N PRO A 198 -6.77 0.80 -4.30
CA PRO A 198 -6.62 1.14 -5.71
C PRO A 198 -5.69 0.18 -6.45
N LEU A 199 -4.53 -0.17 -5.89
CA LEU A 199 -3.60 -1.15 -6.45
C LEU A 199 -4.24 -2.54 -6.57
N ILE A 200 -4.87 -3.03 -5.49
CA ILE A 200 -5.53 -4.34 -5.43
C ILE A 200 -6.60 -4.45 -6.53
N ARG A 201 -7.48 -3.44 -6.62
CA ARG A 201 -8.57 -3.43 -7.59
C ARG A 201 -8.05 -3.26 -9.01
N HIS A 202 -7.01 -2.45 -9.20
CA HIS A 202 -6.36 -2.29 -10.50
C HIS A 202 -5.75 -3.58 -11.02
N LEU A 203 -5.05 -4.33 -10.17
CA LEU A 203 -4.52 -5.64 -10.53
C LEU A 203 -5.65 -6.64 -10.85
N ALA A 204 -6.74 -6.60 -10.07
CA ALA A 204 -7.91 -7.43 -10.34
C ALA A 204 -8.58 -7.11 -11.70
N GLU A 205 -8.72 -5.83 -12.07
CA GLU A 205 -9.19 -5.43 -13.41
C GLU A 205 -8.29 -5.97 -14.53
N ARG A 206 -6.98 -5.96 -14.28
CA ARG A 206 -5.93 -6.46 -15.18
C ARG A 206 -5.91 -8.00 -15.25
N GLY A 207 -6.81 -8.68 -14.54
CA GLY A 207 -7.01 -10.11 -14.64
C GLY A 207 -6.19 -10.93 -13.65
N TRP A 208 -5.48 -10.32 -12.71
CA TRP A 208 -4.92 -11.03 -11.56
C TRP A 208 -6.05 -11.43 -10.60
N VAL A 209 -5.84 -12.50 -9.84
CA VAL A 209 -6.65 -12.77 -8.64
C VAL A 209 -5.92 -12.19 -7.45
N VAL A 210 -6.51 -11.22 -6.77
CA VAL A 210 -5.86 -10.55 -5.64
C VAL A 210 -6.53 -10.96 -4.34
N VAL A 211 -5.72 -11.48 -3.42
CA VAL A 211 -6.13 -11.95 -2.10
C VAL A 211 -5.59 -10.98 -1.06
N SER A 212 -6.46 -10.23 -0.39
CA SER A 212 -6.08 -9.32 0.69
C SER A 212 -6.29 -10.01 2.02
N ALA A 213 -5.21 -10.51 2.64
CA ALA A 213 -5.29 -11.27 3.89
C ALA A 213 -5.02 -10.39 5.11
N LYS A 214 -6.00 -10.29 6.01
CA LYS A 214 -5.77 -9.68 7.32
C LYS A 214 -4.87 -10.61 8.15
N SER A 215 -4.20 -10.05 9.13
CA SER A 215 -3.33 -10.80 10.04
C SER A 215 -3.31 -10.11 11.41
N ARG A 216 -2.90 -10.83 12.45
CA ARG A 216 -2.62 -10.20 13.74
C ARG A 216 -1.47 -9.20 13.62
N PRO A 217 -1.47 -8.11 14.42
CA PRO A 217 -0.51 -7.02 14.26
C PRO A 217 0.90 -7.35 14.80
N LYS A 218 1.01 -8.32 15.72
CA LYS A 218 2.26 -8.64 16.41
C LYS A 218 3.11 -9.60 15.58
N TYR A 219 4.40 -9.31 15.47
CA TYR A 219 5.37 -10.27 14.93
C TYR A 219 5.92 -11.15 16.08
N PRO A 220 6.19 -12.47 15.92
CA PRO A 220 6.12 -13.28 14.69
C PRO A 220 4.74 -13.92 14.40
N THR A 221 3.73 -13.75 15.25
CA THR A 221 2.40 -14.37 15.01
C THR A 221 1.78 -13.93 13.69
N ARG A 222 2.07 -12.70 13.25
CA ARG A 222 1.73 -12.19 11.92
C ARG A 222 2.32 -12.99 10.76
N LEU A 223 3.57 -13.46 10.88
CA LEU A 223 4.20 -14.31 9.86
C LEU A 223 3.47 -15.65 9.75
N LEU A 224 3.12 -16.24 10.88
CA LEU A 224 2.33 -17.47 10.91
C LEU A 224 0.97 -17.28 10.24
N ASP A 225 0.27 -16.18 10.54
CA ASP A 225 -1.01 -15.86 9.92
C ASP A 225 -0.90 -15.68 8.41
N ALA A 226 0.14 -15.00 7.93
CA ALA A 226 0.42 -14.83 6.51
C ALA A 226 0.71 -16.17 5.81
N LYS A 227 1.47 -17.07 6.44
CA LYS A 227 1.69 -18.43 5.91
C LYS A 227 0.42 -19.29 5.93
N ARG A 228 -0.45 -19.15 6.93
CA ARG A 228 -1.78 -19.79 6.97
C ARG A 228 -2.68 -19.27 5.83
N ALA A 229 -2.63 -17.96 5.54
CA ALA A 229 -3.33 -17.38 4.39
C ALA A 229 -2.76 -17.93 3.07
N LEU A 230 -1.44 -18.05 2.93
CA LEU A 230 -0.81 -18.67 1.76
C LEU A 230 -1.23 -20.14 1.57
N ARG A 231 -1.26 -20.94 2.65
CA ARG A 231 -1.84 -22.29 2.62
C ARG A 231 -3.27 -22.26 2.08
N TRP A 232 -4.11 -21.35 2.59
CA TRP A 232 -5.48 -21.25 2.11
C TRP A 232 -5.53 -20.89 0.61
N VAL A 233 -4.68 -19.99 0.13
CA VAL A 233 -4.56 -19.64 -1.29
C VAL A 233 -4.20 -20.87 -2.10
N LYS A 234 -3.13 -21.58 -1.73
CA LYS A 234 -2.66 -22.80 -2.42
C LYS A 234 -3.76 -23.86 -2.55
N THR A 235 -4.61 -24.00 -1.53
CA THR A 235 -5.69 -24.99 -1.52
C THR A 235 -6.95 -24.55 -2.26
N ASN A 236 -7.33 -23.27 -2.18
CA ASN A 236 -8.69 -22.84 -2.54
C ASN A 236 -8.77 -21.91 -3.75
N ILE A 237 -7.66 -21.25 -4.15
CA ILE A 237 -7.74 -20.11 -5.07
C ILE A 237 -8.20 -20.48 -6.48
N LYS A 238 -8.05 -21.76 -6.87
CA LYS A 238 -8.60 -22.29 -8.13
C LYS A 238 -10.10 -22.05 -8.27
N PHE A 239 -10.85 -22.11 -7.16
CA PHE A 239 -12.30 -21.84 -7.15
C PHE A 239 -12.63 -20.40 -7.59
N PHE A 240 -11.72 -19.47 -7.33
CA PHE A 240 -11.84 -18.06 -7.68
C PHE A 240 -11.15 -17.73 -9.03
N GLY A 241 -10.70 -18.75 -9.77
CA GLY A 241 -9.98 -18.58 -11.04
C GLY A 241 -8.49 -18.26 -10.91
N GLY A 242 -7.91 -18.39 -9.70
CA GLY A 242 -6.49 -18.15 -9.47
C GLY A 242 -5.64 -19.40 -9.66
N ASP A 243 -4.40 -19.21 -10.09
CA ASP A 243 -3.38 -20.25 -10.22
C ASP A 243 -2.59 -20.41 -8.91
N PRO A 244 -2.75 -21.51 -8.16
CA PRO A 244 -1.97 -21.74 -6.94
C PRO A 244 -0.49 -22.01 -7.20
N ASP A 245 -0.11 -22.33 -8.45
CA ASP A 245 1.28 -22.57 -8.83
C ASP A 245 1.99 -21.25 -9.19
N PHE A 246 1.22 -20.17 -9.44
CA PHE A 246 1.73 -18.81 -9.62
C PHE A 246 1.16 -17.85 -8.58
N VAL A 247 1.77 -17.84 -7.40
CA VAL A 247 1.45 -16.90 -6.31
C VAL A 247 2.60 -15.93 -6.09
N ALA A 248 2.35 -14.63 -6.22
CA ALA A 248 3.22 -13.58 -5.69
C ALA A 248 2.71 -13.15 -4.31
N VAL A 249 3.60 -12.72 -3.42
CA VAL A 249 3.24 -12.16 -2.10
C VAL A 249 3.66 -10.70 -2.01
N GLY A 250 2.89 -9.84 -1.35
CA GLY A 250 3.27 -8.44 -1.17
C GLY A 250 2.76 -7.80 0.11
N GLY A 251 3.35 -6.67 0.48
CA GLY A 251 2.93 -5.88 1.65
C GLY A 251 3.62 -4.51 1.70
N ASP A 252 3.03 -3.60 2.49
CA ASP A 252 3.52 -2.24 2.70
C ASP A 252 4.17 -2.02 4.08
N GLY A 253 5.18 -1.16 4.19
CA GLY A 253 5.73 -0.74 5.48
C GLY A 253 6.22 -1.91 6.34
N VAL A 254 5.75 -1.94 7.59
CA VAL A 254 6.07 -3.00 8.56
C VAL A 254 5.50 -4.36 8.14
N VAL A 255 4.42 -4.44 7.36
CA VAL A 255 3.91 -5.74 6.84
C VAL A 255 4.67 -6.20 5.59
N GLY A 256 5.34 -5.30 4.87
CA GLY A 256 6.30 -5.66 3.82
C GLY A 256 7.40 -6.59 4.33
N GLN A 257 7.85 -6.39 5.58
CA GLN A 257 8.75 -7.33 6.28
C GLN A 257 8.19 -8.76 6.30
N THR A 258 6.89 -8.90 6.57
CA THR A 258 6.24 -10.21 6.66
C THR A 258 6.05 -10.83 5.28
N ALA A 259 5.71 -10.05 4.26
CA ALA A 259 5.67 -10.52 2.88
C ALA A 259 7.04 -11.04 2.42
N ALA A 260 8.12 -10.29 2.71
CA ALA A 260 9.47 -10.73 2.42
C ALA A 260 9.86 -12.00 3.19
N ALA A 261 9.53 -12.08 4.48
CA ALA A 261 9.78 -13.28 5.27
C ALA A 261 9.02 -14.50 4.74
N VAL A 262 7.77 -14.35 4.29
CA VAL A 262 7.03 -15.44 3.60
C VAL A 262 7.80 -15.89 2.36
N ALA A 263 8.21 -14.95 1.50
CA ALA A 263 8.92 -15.26 0.26
C ALA A 263 10.28 -15.93 0.46
N LEU A 264 11.00 -15.55 1.52
CA LEU A 264 12.36 -16.04 1.80
C LEU A 264 12.37 -17.32 2.64
N THR A 265 11.23 -17.77 3.18
CA THR A 265 11.17 -18.94 4.05
C THR A 265 10.22 -20.03 3.55
N PRO A 266 10.22 -20.38 2.24
CA PRO A 266 9.36 -21.43 1.73
C PRO A 266 9.62 -22.72 2.50
N ASN A 267 8.55 -23.35 2.98
CA ASN A 267 8.56 -24.68 3.61
C ASN A 267 9.44 -24.81 4.87
N VAL A 268 9.84 -23.70 5.50
CA VAL A 268 10.56 -23.72 6.79
C VAL A 268 9.61 -24.16 7.89
N PRO A 269 9.75 -25.38 8.48
CA PRO A 269 8.74 -25.96 9.37
C PRO A 269 8.46 -25.09 10.60
N GLU A 270 9.50 -24.47 11.16
CA GLU A 270 9.39 -23.59 12.33
C GLU A 270 8.44 -22.40 12.11
N PHE A 271 8.30 -21.92 10.88
CA PHE A 271 7.43 -20.79 10.56
C PHE A 271 6.04 -21.23 10.07
N GLN A 272 5.75 -22.53 9.99
CA GLN A 272 4.45 -23.08 9.63
C GLN A 272 3.99 -24.25 10.53
N PRO A 273 4.04 -24.10 11.87
CA PRO A 273 3.62 -25.15 12.79
C PRO A 273 2.17 -25.58 12.53
N GLY A 274 1.95 -26.89 12.46
CA GLY A 274 0.66 -27.53 12.23
C GLY A 274 0.22 -27.63 10.77
N PHE A 275 1.07 -27.21 9.83
CA PHE A 275 0.88 -27.40 8.38
C PHE A 275 2.23 -27.50 7.64
N GLU A 276 3.18 -28.20 8.26
CA GLU A 276 4.55 -28.38 7.81
C GLU A 276 4.63 -29.03 6.43
N ASP A 277 3.69 -29.91 6.09
CA ASP A 277 3.64 -30.65 4.83
C ASP A 277 3.09 -29.83 3.63
N VAL A 278 2.63 -28.59 3.87
CA VAL A 278 2.07 -27.74 2.82
C VAL A 278 3.16 -26.93 2.13
N ASP A 279 3.15 -26.93 0.79
CA ASP A 279 3.98 -26.04 0.00
C ASP A 279 3.59 -24.55 0.21
N THR A 280 4.51 -23.79 0.77
CA THR A 280 4.43 -22.34 0.97
C THR A 280 5.42 -21.58 0.08
N SER A 281 5.85 -22.17 -1.04
CA SER A 281 6.63 -21.46 -2.06
C SER A 281 5.79 -20.45 -2.85
N VAL A 282 6.42 -19.33 -3.20
CA VAL A 282 5.86 -18.25 -4.04
C VAL A 282 6.75 -18.04 -5.26
N LYS A 283 6.29 -17.24 -6.23
CA LYS A 283 7.03 -16.95 -7.48
C LYS A 283 7.65 -15.56 -7.51
N ALA A 284 7.16 -14.63 -6.70
CA ALA A 284 7.69 -13.27 -6.62
C ALA A 284 7.30 -12.60 -5.30
N CYS A 285 7.99 -11.52 -4.94
CA CYS A 285 7.66 -10.68 -3.80
C CYS A 285 7.57 -9.20 -4.18
N LEU A 286 6.49 -8.52 -3.77
CA LEU A 286 6.28 -7.08 -3.95
C LEU A 286 6.43 -6.36 -2.60
N LEU A 287 7.40 -5.46 -2.52
CA LEU A 287 7.66 -4.65 -1.33
C LEU A 287 7.34 -3.18 -1.62
N ILE A 288 6.54 -2.57 -0.76
CA ILE A 288 6.21 -1.14 -0.83
C ILE A 288 6.66 -0.48 0.47
N ASN A 289 7.65 0.41 0.40
CA ASN A 289 8.24 1.11 1.56
C ASN A 289 8.56 0.14 2.71
N ALA A 290 9.09 -1.05 2.41
CA ALA A 290 9.10 -2.14 3.37
C ALA A 290 10.23 -2.05 4.41
N VAL A 291 9.94 -2.47 5.63
CA VAL A 291 10.98 -2.82 6.62
C VAL A 291 11.65 -4.12 6.17
N THR A 292 12.97 -4.10 6.01
CA THR A 292 13.77 -5.25 5.58
C THR A 292 14.73 -5.75 6.67
N ASP A 293 14.87 -4.98 7.74
CA ASP A 293 15.75 -5.25 8.87
C ASP A 293 15.07 -4.85 10.19
N LEU A 294 14.84 -5.82 11.07
CA LEU A 294 14.19 -5.60 12.36
C LEU A 294 15.11 -4.95 13.40
N SER A 295 16.42 -4.91 13.16
CA SER A 295 17.35 -4.21 14.06
C SER A 295 17.25 -2.68 13.95
N GLU A 296 16.62 -2.19 12.88
CA GLU A 296 16.47 -0.77 12.65
C GLU A 296 15.46 -0.14 13.62
N LYS A 297 15.71 1.12 14.02
CA LYS A 297 14.90 1.83 15.01
C LYS A 297 13.44 2.00 14.59
N HIS A 298 13.19 2.17 13.29
CA HIS A 298 11.87 2.35 12.68
C HIS A 298 11.17 1.04 12.32
N SER A 299 11.78 -0.11 12.59
CA SER A 299 11.25 -1.42 12.20
C SER A 299 9.96 -1.81 12.94
N GLY A 300 9.72 -1.21 14.11
CA GLY A 300 8.65 -1.65 15.02
C GLY A 300 8.89 -3.06 15.59
N SER A 301 10.14 -3.51 15.66
CA SER A 301 10.48 -4.86 16.14
C SER A 301 9.90 -5.15 17.53
N PRO A 302 9.35 -6.36 17.75
CA PRO A 302 8.82 -6.78 19.05
C PRO A 302 9.92 -7.22 20.03
N SER A 303 11.18 -7.28 19.59
CA SER A 303 12.29 -7.85 20.36
C SER A 303 13.59 -7.09 20.11
N THR A 304 14.44 -7.03 21.13
CA THR A 304 15.83 -6.55 21.04
C THR A 304 16.85 -7.69 21.02
N ASP A 305 16.39 -8.95 21.08
CA ASP A 305 17.28 -10.11 21.07
C ASP A 305 17.92 -10.31 19.69
N GLU A 306 19.25 -10.34 19.62
CA GLU A 306 19.99 -10.42 18.36
C GLU A 306 19.68 -11.70 17.58
N SER A 307 19.46 -12.82 18.27
CA SER A 307 19.16 -14.09 17.61
C SER A 307 17.79 -14.04 16.94
N PHE A 308 16.80 -13.42 17.60
CA PHE A 308 15.48 -13.16 17.04
C PHE A 308 15.56 -12.22 15.83
N LEU A 309 16.28 -11.10 15.97
CA LEU A 309 16.44 -10.12 14.90
C LEU A 309 17.09 -10.73 13.67
N LYS A 310 18.18 -11.48 13.85
CA LYS A 310 18.88 -12.17 12.75
C LYS A 310 17.99 -13.20 12.06
N LYS A 311 17.21 -13.94 12.83
CA LYS A 311 16.32 -14.99 12.31
C LYS A 311 15.11 -14.47 11.54
N HIS A 312 14.67 -13.24 11.84
CA HIS A 312 13.40 -12.73 11.34
C HIS A 312 13.51 -11.50 10.44
N SER A 313 14.71 -10.94 10.28
CA SER A 313 14.94 -9.83 9.36
C SER A 313 15.12 -10.36 7.93
N PRO A 314 14.30 -9.92 6.96
CA PRO A 314 14.42 -10.33 5.56
C PRO A 314 15.83 -10.23 4.98
N ILE A 315 16.58 -9.19 5.31
CA ILE A 315 17.96 -9.01 4.83
C ILE A 315 18.89 -10.17 5.21
N HIS A 316 18.65 -10.84 6.35
CA HIS A 316 19.44 -11.98 6.82
C HIS A 316 18.89 -13.33 6.34
N LEU A 317 17.75 -13.34 5.65
CA LEU A 317 17.11 -14.53 5.08
C LEU A 317 17.42 -14.70 3.58
N LEU A 318 18.10 -13.73 2.98
CA LEU A 318 18.60 -13.80 1.61
C LEU A 318 19.61 -14.96 1.45
N ARG A 319 19.51 -15.67 0.34
CA ARG A 319 20.39 -16.76 -0.09
C ARG A 319 20.38 -16.84 -1.61
N GLU A 320 21.20 -17.71 -2.17
CA GLU A 320 21.14 -18.04 -3.60
C GLU A 320 19.75 -18.62 -3.97
N ASP A 321 19.31 -18.38 -5.21
CA ASP A 321 18.06 -18.90 -5.79
C ASP A 321 16.78 -18.48 -5.05
N VAL A 322 16.75 -17.27 -4.48
CA VAL A 322 15.51 -16.69 -3.96
C VAL A 322 14.64 -16.12 -5.08
N VAL A 323 13.33 -16.05 -4.85
CA VAL A 323 12.36 -15.50 -5.81
C VAL A 323 12.70 -14.05 -6.21
N PRO A 324 12.28 -13.57 -7.40
CA PRO A 324 12.42 -12.17 -7.77
C PRO A 324 11.64 -11.23 -6.82
N PHE A 325 12.25 -10.09 -6.50
CA PHE A 325 11.65 -9.01 -5.72
C PHE A 325 11.41 -7.77 -6.58
N LEU A 326 10.22 -7.19 -6.49
CA LEU A 326 9.91 -5.85 -6.96
C LEU A 326 9.80 -4.93 -5.75
N VAL A 327 10.67 -3.93 -5.66
CA VAL A 327 10.76 -3.00 -4.52
C VAL A 327 10.39 -1.60 -4.98
N PHE A 328 9.34 -1.04 -4.38
CA PHE A 328 8.97 0.37 -4.49
C PHE A 328 9.28 1.07 -3.17
N HIS A 329 9.96 2.21 -3.24
CA HIS A 329 10.25 3.02 -2.08
C HIS A 329 10.12 4.51 -2.42
N GLY A 330 9.34 5.26 -1.64
CA GLY A 330 9.22 6.71 -1.80
C GLY A 330 10.44 7.44 -1.24
N ASP A 331 11.08 8.30 -2.03
CA ASP A 331 12.27 9.08 -1.63
C ASP A 331 12.01 10.10 -0.51
N ARG A 332 10.74 10.35 -0.19
CA ARG A 332 10.27 11.21 0.91
C ARG A 332 9.54 10.42 2.01
N ASP A 333 9.86 9.14 2.20
CA ASP A 333 9.29 8.34 3.29
C ASP A 333 9.88 8.79 4.66
N ASP A 334 9.02 9.41 5.46
CA ASP A 334 9.33 9.95 6.78
C ASP A 334 9.30 8.90 7.91
N PHE A 335 8.89 7.67 7.59
CA PHE A 335 8.80 6.56 8.55
C PHE A 335 9.93 5.56 8.37
N ILE A 336 10.20 5.12 7.14
CA ILE A 336 11.19 4.12 6.82
C ILE A 336 12.16 4.75 5.81
N PRO A 337 13.44 4.94 6.16
CA PRO A 337 14.40 5.53 5.24
C PRO A 337 14.61 4.67 3.99
N ILE A 338 14.81 5.33 2.83
CA ILE A 338 15.05 4.66 1.55
C ILE A 338 16.30 3.77 1.58
N GLU A 339 17.26 4.10 2.44
CA GLU A 339 18.48 3.33 2.68
C GLU A 339 18.17 1.88 3.12
N SER A 340 17.06 1.64 3.82
CA SER A 340 16.64 0.27 4.20
C SER A 340 16.32 -0.58 2.97
N SER A 341 15.67 0.00 1.96
CA SER A 341 15.38 -0.70 0.70
C SER A 341 16.60 -0.80 -0.20
N ASN A 342 17.41 0.25 -0.29
CA ASN A 342 18.66 0.22 -1.06
C ASN A 342 19.61 -0.87 -0.54
N ARG A 343 19.81 -0.95 0.78
CA ARG A 343 20.63 -1.99 1.39
C ARG A 343 20.10 -3.39 1.11
N PHE A 344 18.79 -3.60 1.19
CA PHE A 344 18.18 -4.89 0.85
C PHE A 344 18.38 -5.26 -0.62
N VAL A 345 18.22 -4.31 -1.55
CA VAL A 345 18.44 -4.55 -2.99
C VAL A 345 19.91 -4.85 -3.29
N GLU A 346 20.84 -4.16 -2.65
CA GLU A 346 22.28 -4.43 -2.78
C GLU A 346 22.62 -5.85 -2.30
N GLU A 347 22.15 -6.24 -1.12
CA GLU A 347 22.37 -7.60 -0.59
C GLU A 347 21.68 -8.66 -1.46
N TYR A 348 20.49 -8.38 -1.98
CA TYR A 348 19.78 -9.27 -2.92
C TYR A 348 20.57 -9.50 -4.22
N LYS A 349 21.18 -8.45 -4.77
CA LYS A 349 22.02 -8.57 -5.98
C LYS A 349 23.29 -9.36 -5.70
N LYS A 350 23.93 -9.11 -4.56
CA LYS A 350 25.11 -9.89 -4.10
C LYS A 350 24.78 -11.37 -3.93
N SER A 351 23.62 -11.70 -3.36
CA SER A 351 23.23 -13.10 -3.12
C SER A 351 22.78 -13.86 -4.38
N ASN A 352 22.41 -13.17 -5.46
CA ASN A 352 21.93 -13.79 -6.70
C ASN A 352 22.86 -13.59 -7.90
N CYS A 353 24.08 -13.10 -7.69
CA CYS A 353 25.07 -12.85 -8.76
C CYS A 353 24.51 -12.03 -9.95
N LEU A 354 23.71 -10.99 -9.65
CA LEU A 354 23.18 -10.03 -10.63
C LEU A 354 24.04 -8.77 -10.75
#